data_AF-A0A7V4T6B4-F1
#
_entry.id   AF-A0A7V4T6B4-F1
#
_cell.length_a   1.000
_cell.length_b   1.000
_cell.length_c   1.000
_cell.angle_alpha   90.00
_cell.angle_beta   90.00
_cell.angle_gamma   90.00
#
_symmetry.space_group_name_H-M   'P 1'
#
loop_
_entity.id
_entity.type
_entity.pdbx_description
1 polymer ?
#
loop_
_entity_poly.entity_id
_entity_poly.type
_entity_poly.pdbx_seq_one_letter_code
_entity_poly.pdbx_strand_id
1 'polypeptide(L)'
;ISGRSRKIQIKMAENFGIKEYPSPAGGCLLTDKVFSDRLKDLMNVQKIFNKRELHFLKNGRHFRLDSKTKVIVGRSKDDNKKLLEFLNKDKDILLKHSKMPGPDVILTGNLTLQNIQTAAMICAAYTKSVLNETADIKVKKKRIEEFISVNTVKSSEFKHLMISPPPLKELTA
;
A
#
# COMPACT_ATOMS: atom_id res chain seq x y z
N ILE A 1 -10.07 3.84 25.43
CA ILE A 1 -9.15 3.17 24.47
C ILE A 1 -9.68 3.41 23.07
N SER A 2 -8.94 4.08 22.18
CA SER A 2 -9.35 4.38 20.80
C SER A 2 -8.29 3.92 19.79
N GLY A 3 -8.72 3.34 18.66
CA GLY A 3 -7.84 2.77 17.62
C GLY A 3 -7.84 1.24 17.59
N ARG A 4 -7.16 0.64 16.60
CA ARG A 4 -7.01 -0.84 16.47
C ARG A 4 -5.79 -1.41 17.22
N SER A 5 -5.00 -0.54 17.85
CA SER A 5 -3.82 -0.92 18.59
C SER A 5 -4.19 -1.57 19.92
N ARG A 6 -3.80 -2.84 20.10
CA ARG A 6 -4.01 -3.58 21.37
C ARG A 6 -2.87 -3.39 22.37
N LYS A 7 -1.90 -2.51 22.09
CA LYS A 7 -0.74 -2.27 22.97
C LYS A 7 -1.15 -1.91 24.40
N ILE A 8 -2.18 -1.08 24.55
CA ILE A 8 -2.69 -0.67 25.87
C ILE A 8 -3.34 -1.86 26.60
N GLN A 9 -4.08 -2.70 25.87
CA GLN A 9 -4.75 -3.87 26.43
C GLN A 9 -3.75 -4.95 26.86
N ILE A 10 -2.72 -5.20 26.06
CA ILE A 10 -1.63 -6.14 26.38
C ILE A 10 -0.86 -5.66 27.61
N LYS A 11 -0.51 -4.37 27.67
CA LYS A 11 0.16 -3.77 28.83
C LYS A 11 -0.70 -3.83 30.11
N MET A 12 -2.02 -3.66 29.98
CA MET A 12 -2.93 -3.85 31.11
C MET A 12 -2.97 -5.31 31.55
N ALA A 13 -3.04 -6.26 30.61
CA ALA A 13 -3.02 -7.69 30.92
C ALA A 13 -1.76 -8.09 31.71
N GLU A 14 -0.59 -7.58 31.31
CA GLU A 14 0.67 -7.74 32.06
C GLU A 14 0.57 -7.18 33.48
N ASN A 15 0.04 -5.96 33.65
CA ASN A 15 -0.14 -5.33 34.96
C ASN A 15 -1.12 -6.09 35.88
N PHE A 16 -2.12 -6.76 35.31
CA PHE A 16 -3.09 -7.59 36.05
C PHE A 16 -2.62 -9.04 36.24
N GLY A 17 -1.39 -9.39 35.84
CA GLY A 17 -0.84 -10.74 35.98
C GLY A 17 -1.51 -11.79 35.07
N ILE A 18 -2.21 -11.35 34.02
CA ILE A 18 -2.87 -12.22 33.05
C ILE A 18 -1.79 -12.80 32.12
N LYS A 19 -1.42 -14.06 32.36
CA LYS A 19 -0.35 -14.77 31.61
C LYS A 19 -0.77 -15.18 30.20
N GLU A 20 -2.06 -15.44 29.99
CA GLU A 20 -2.62 -15.84 28.70
C GLU A 20 -3.60 -14.78 28.21
N TYR A 21 -3.09 -13.77 27.51
CA TYR A 21 -3.94 -12.88 26.73
C TYR A 21 -4.17 -13.52 25.35
N PRO A 22 -5.38 -14.04 25.07
CA PRO A 22 -5.61 -14.80 23.85
C PRO A 22 -5.32 -13.93 22.63
N SER A 23 -4.54 -14.48 21.70
CA SER A 23 -4.47 -13.95 20.35
C SER A 23 -5.89 -14.00 19.76
N PRO A 24 -6.35 -12.93 19.08
CA PRO A 24 -7.68 -12.92 18.51
C PRO A 24 -7.85 -14.13 17.59
N ALA A 25 -8.97 -14.83 17.70
CA ALA A 25 -9.35 -15.85 16.73
C ALA A 25 -9.23 -15.23 15.33
N GLY A 26 -8.50 -15.90 14.43
CA GLY A 26 -8.31 -15.44 13.05
C GLY A 26 -9.67 -15.33 12.36
N GLY A 27 -10.22 -14.12 12.30
CA GLY A 27 -11.51 -13.87 11.66
C GLY A 27 -11.46 -14.21 10.17
N CYS A 28 -12.62 -14.51 9.59
CA CYS A 28 -12.75 -14.66 8.14
C CYS A 28 -12.26 -13.37 7.46
N LEU A 29 -11.43 -13.48 6.43
CA LEU A 29 -10.87 -12.31 5.74
C LEU A 29 -11.97 -11.40 5.14
N LEU A 30 -13.14 -11.97 4.85
CA LEU A 30 -14.32 -11.24 4.37
C LEU A 30 -15.03 -10.43 5.46
N THR A 31 -14.67 -10.58 6.73
CA THR A 31 -15.16 -9.71 7.81
C THR A 31 -14.19 -8.55 8.09
N ASP A 32 -12.98 -8.57 7.52
CA ASP A 32 -12.11 -7.40 7.54
C ASP A 32 -12.63 -6.34 6.55
N LYS A 33 -13.00 -5.18 7.09
CA LYS A 33 -13.54 -4.07 6.30
C LYS A 33 -12.59 -3.63 5.18
N VAL A 34 -11.28 -3.56 5.46
CA VAL A 34 -10.29 -3.05 4.50
C VAL A 34 -10.13 -4.04 3.36
N PHE A 35 -10.05 -5.33 3.65
CA PHE A 35 -10.02 -6.38 2.64
C PHE A 35 -11.31 -6.40 1.82
N SER A 36 -12.46 -6.29 2.48
CA SER A 36 -13.77 -6.28 1.82
C SER A 36 -13.92 -5.11 0.87
N ASP A 37 -13.49 -3.91 1.27
CA ASP A 37 -13.53 -2.72 0.42
C ASP A 37 -12.60 -2.87 -0.80
N ARG A 38 -11.42 -3.47 -0.62
CA ARG A 38 -10.49 -3.78 -1.74
C ARG A 38 -11.05 -4.85 -2.68
N LEU A 39 -11.74 -5.86 -2.14
CA LEU A 39 -12.38 -6.90 -2.93
C LEU A 39 -13.53 -6.33 -3.75
N LYS A 40 -14.36 -5.46 -3.15
CA LYS A 40 -15.43 -4.74 -3.86
C LYS A 40 -14.87 -3.89 -5.01
N ASP A 41 -13.82 -3.12 -4.75
CA ASP A 41 -13.12 -2.35 -5.79
C ASP A 41 -12.61 -3.26 -6.92
N LEU A 42 -12.03 -4.42 -6.60
CA LEU A 42 -11.59 -5.39 -7.61
C LEU A 42 -12.76 -5.90 -8.48
N MET A 43 -13.86 -6.30 -7.85
CA MET A 43 -15.04 -6.85 -8.53
C MET A 43 -15.75 -5.81 -9.41
N ASN A 44 -15.72 -4.53 -9.02
CA ASN A 44 -16.30 -3.44 -9.80
C ASN A 44 -15.51 -3.17 -11.09
N VAL A 45 -14.19 -3.36 -11.05
CA VAL A 45 -13.31 -3.07 -12.20
C VAL A 45 -13.20 -4.25 -13.16
N GLN A 46 -13.17 -5.49 -12.66
CA GLN A 46 -12.98 -6.67 -13.49
C GLN A 46 -13.84 -7.85 -13.06
N LYS A 47 -14.53 -8.45 -14.05
CA LYS A 47 -15.34 -9.66 -13.85
C LYS A 47 -14.50 -10.92 -13.70
N ILE A 48 -13.33 -10.95 -14.35
CA ILE A 48 -12.39 -12.07 -14.29
C ILE A 48 -11.14 -11.59 -13.58
N PHE A 49 -10.86 -12.17 -12.42
CA PHE A 49 -9.64 -11.94 -11.67
C PHE A 49 -8.98 -13.28 -11.32
N ASN A 50 -7.65 -13.31 -11.37
CA ASN A 50 -6.87 -14.50 -11.06
C ASN A 50 -6.42 -14.49 -9.58
N LYS A 51 -5.79 -15.57 -9.14
CA LYS A 51 -5.29 -15.71 -7.77
C LYS A 51 -4.35 -14.56 -7.37
N ARG A 52 -3.56 -14.04 -8.31
CA ARG A 52 -2.61 -12.92 -8.10
C ARG A 52 -3.29 -11.70 -7.49
N GLU A 53 -4.42 -11.31 -8.04
CA GLU A 53 -5.14 -10.13 -7.57
C GLU A 53 -5.64 -10.30 -6.14
N LEU A 54 -6.09 -11.51 -5.77
CA LEU A 54 -6.47 -11.83 -4.39
C LEU A 54 -5.28 -11.76 -3.42
N HIS A 55 -4.08 -12.16 -3.86
CA HIS A 55 -2.86 -12.02 -3.05
C HIS A 55 -2.47 -10.55 -2.85
N PHE A 56 -2.65 -9.70 -3.87
CA PHE A 56 -2.45 -8.26 -3.74
C PHE A 56 -3.39 -7.62 -2.70
N LEU A 57 -4.66 -8.02 -2.63
CA LEU A 57 -5.62 -7.43 -1.67
C LEU A 57 -5.15 -7.54 -0.20
N LYS A 58 -4.37 -8.58 0.13
CA LYS A 58 -3.90 -8.85 1.50
C LYS A 58 -2.75 -7.93 1.93
N ASN A 59 -1.98 -7.41 0.98
CA ASN A 59 -0.70 -6.74 1.25
C ASN A 59 -0.73 -5.28 0.80
N GLY A 60 -0.04 -4.41 1.52
CA GLY A 60 0.14 -3.01 1.13
C GLY A 60 -1.05 -2.08 1.39
N ARG A 61 -0.86 -0.83 0.96
CA ARG A 61 -1.86 0.25 0.85
C ARG A 61 -2.28 0.36 -0.61
N HIS A 62 -3.58 0.43 -0.86
CA HIS A 62 -4.13 0.36 -2.22
C HIS A 62 -4.69 1.72 -2.62
N PHE A 63 -4.32 2.21 -3.79
CA PHE A 63 -4.81 3.46 -4.35
C PHE A 63 -5.40 3.20 -5.73
N ARG A 64 -6.56 3.79 -6.00
CA ARG A 64 -7.25 3.75 -7.28
C ARG A 64 -6.99 5.08 -7.97
N LEU A 65 -6.13 5.09 -9.00
CA LEU A 65 -5.79 6.33 -9.71
C LEU A 65 -6.88 6.71 -10.72
N ASP A 66 -7.46 5.70 -11.37
CA ASP A 66 -8.54 5.83 -12.33
C ASP A 66 -9.32 4.51 -12.41
N SER A 67 -10.34 4.44 -13.28
CA SER A 67 -11.21 3.25 -13.46
C SER A 67 -10.48 1.93 -13.76
N LYS A 68 -9.24 1.97 -14.25
CA LYS A 68 -8.46 0.81 -14.68
C LYS A 68 -7.12 0.66 -13.96
N THR A 69 -6.68 1.67 -13.20
CA THR A 69 -5.31 1.74 -12.67
C THR A 69 -5.27 1.70 -11.16
N LYS A 70 -4.38 0.85 -10.63
CA LYS A 70 -4.20 0.65 -9.19
C LYS A 70 -2.72 0.77 -8.82
N VAL A 71 -2.44 1.41 -7.70
CA VAL A 71 -1.13 1.45 -7.06
C VAL A 71 -1.18 0.71 -5.74
N ILE A 72 -0.19 -0.15 -5.48
CA ILE A 72 -0.06 -0.89 -4.23
C ILE A 72 1.29 -0.55 -3.60
N VAL A 73 1.27 0.02 -2.40
CA VAL A 73 2.46 0.43 -1.65
C VAL A 73 2.70 -0.55 -0.50
N GLY A 74 3.82 -1.27 -0.48
CA GLY A 74 4.15 -2.15 0.64
C GLY A 74 4.30 -1.41 1.97
N ARG A 75 3.85 -2.03 3.07
CA ARG A 75 3.91 -1.42 4.43
C ARG A 75 5.09 -1.90 5.26
N SER A 76 5.69 -3.02 4.87
CA SER A 76 6.76 -3.71 5.60
C SER A 76 7.62 -4.51 4.63
N LYS A 77 8.76 -5.03 5.10
CA LYS A 77 9.61 -5.93 4.30
C LYS A 77 8.86 -7.20 3.85
N ASP A 78 7.98 -7.72 4.71
CA ASP A 78 7.16 -8.90 4.40
C ASP A 78 6.09 -8.59 3.34
N ASP A 79 5.41 -7.44 3.44
CA ASP A 79 4.51 -6.94 2.40
C ASP A 79 5.26 -6.82 1.06
N ASN A 80 6.45 -6.19 1.06
CA ASN A 80 7.26 -6.03 -0.15
C ASN A 80 7.61 -7.39 -0.78
N LYS A 81 8.07 -8.37 0.03
CA LYS A 81 8.40 -9.72 -0.46
C LYS A 81 7.20 -10.37 -1.14
N LYS A 82 6.03 -10.34 -0.49
CA LYS A 82 4.78 -10.91 -1.02
C LYS A 82 4.34 -10.19 -2.29
N LEU A 83 4.46 -8.87 -2.35
CA LEU A 83 4.11 -8.09 -3.55
C LEU A 83 5.01 -8.47 -4.74
N LEU A 84 6.32 -8.61 -4.51
CA LEU A 84 7.27 -8.99 -5.56
C LEU A 84 7.06 -10.42 -6.08
N GLU A 85 6.65 -11.36 -5.22
CA GLU A 85 6.33 -12.75 -5.62
C GLU A 85 5.24 -12.82 -6.70
N PHE A 86 4.26 -11.90 -6.62
CA PHE A 86 3.13 -11.83 -7.54
C PHE A 86 3.27 -10.76 -8.62
N LEU A 87 4.40 -10.05 -8.68
CA LEU A 87 4.66 -9.02 -9.69
C LEU A 87 4.80 -9.66 -11.09
N ASN A 88 4.01 -9.21 -12.06
CA ASN A 88 4.20 -9.59 -13.46
C ASN A 88 5.02 -8.51 -14.18
N LYS A 89 6.28 -8.82 -14.50
CA LYS A 89 7.21 -7.88 -15.14
C LYS A 89 6.76 -7.39 -16.51
N ASP A 90 5.89 -8.12 -17.21
CA ASP A 90 5.40 -7.76 -18.54
C ASP A 90 4.19 -6.81 -18.49
N LYS A 91 3.46 -6.80 -17.37
CA LYS A 91 2.19 -6.07 -17.21
C LYS A 91 2.24 -4.97 -16.16
N ASP A 92 3.10 -5.08 -15.17
CA ASP A 92 3.17 -4.16 -14.05
C ASP A 92 4.46 -3.34 -14.09
N ILE A 93 4.44 -2.22 -13.36
CA ILE A 93 5.61 -1.38 -13.12
C ILE A 93 5.96 -1.46 -11.64
N LEU A 94 7.25 -1.66 -11.35
CA LEU A 94 7.80 -1.58 -10.01
C LEU A 94 8.49 -0.23 -9.84
N LEU A 95 8.06 0.55 -8.84
CA LEU A 95 8.67 1.82 -8.47
C LEU A 95 9.37 1.69 -7.12
N LYS A 96 10.57 2.27 -7.02
CA LYS A 96 11.37 2.35 -5.79
C LYS A 96 12.09 3.68 -5.72
N HIS A 97 12.34 4.18 -4.52
CA HIS A 97 13.27 5.29 -4.36
C HIS A 97 14.68 4.88 -4.78
N SER A 98 15.39 5.73 -5.52
CA SER A 98 16.72 5.42 -6.05
C SER A 98 17.81 5.34 -4.98
N LYS A 99 17.78 6.28 -4.02
CA LYS A 99 18.85 6.51 -3.03
C LYS A 99 18.55 6.03 -1.62
N MET A 100 17.30 5.70 -1.29
CA MET A 100 16.87 5.50 0.10
C MET A 100 16.04 4.24 0.27
N PRO A 101 16.07 3.61 1.46
CA PRO A 101 15.16 2.52 1.77
C PRO A 101 13.72 3.01 1.78
N GLY A 102 12.83 2.19 1.25
CA GLY A 102 11.44 2.57 1.04
C GLY A 102 10.53 1.39 0.75
N PRO A 103 9.24 1.66 0.49
CA PRO A 103 8.30 0.64 0.05
C PRO A 103 8.63 0.19 -1.37
N ASP A 104 8.27 -1.06 -1.67
CA ASP A 104 8.12 -1.49 -3.05
C ASP A 104 6.72 -1.10 -3.51
N VAL A 105 6.65 -0.34 -4.59
CA VAL A 105 5.38 0.19 -5.13
C VAL A 105 5.09 -0.49 -6.46
N ILE A 106 3.93 -1.13 -6.56
CA ILE A 106 3.46 -1.78 -7.78
C ILE A 106 2.36 -0.93 -8.41
N LEU A 107 2.57 -0.53 -9.66
CA LEU A 107 1.54 0.07 -10.51
C LEU A 107 1.04 -0.97 -11.50
N THR A 108 -0.27 -1.19 -11.54
CA THR A 108 -0.93 -2.17 -12.43
C THR A 108 -2.16 -1.56 -13.09
N GLY A 109 -2.52 -2.07 -14.28
CA GLY A 109 -3.62 -1.55 -15.09
C GLY A 109 -3.16 -0.67 -16.25
N ASN A 110 -3.72 0.54 -16.39
CA ASN A 110 -3.39 1.44 -17.48
C ASN A 110 -2.12 2.27 -17.16
N LEU A 111 -1.02 1.98 -17.85
CA LEU A 111 0.32 2.50 -17.55
C LEU A 111 0.63 3.80 -18.31
N THR A 112 -0.24 4.79 -18.21
CA THR A 112 -0.05 6.13 -18.80
C THR A 112 1.07 6.90 -18.09
N LEU A 113 1.66 7.90 -18.77
CA LEU A 113 2.70 8.75 -18.17
C LEU A 113 2.20 9.45 -16.89
N GLN A 114 0.96 9.96 -16.89
CA GLN A 114 0.34 10.60 -15.74
C GLN A 114 0.17 9.66 -14.55
N ASN A 115 -0.22 8.40 -14.80
CA ASN A 115 -0.34 7.39 -13.75
C ASN A 115 1.02 6.98 -13.19
N ILE A 116 2.04 6.88 -14.03
CA ILE A 116 3.42 6.60 -13.61
C ILE A 116 3.94 7.75 -12.73
N GLN A 117 3.73 9.00 -13.14
CA GLN A 117 4.09 10.18 -12.35
C GLN A 117 3.38 10.19 -10.99
N THR A 118 2.08 9.91 -10.97
CA THR A 118 1.30 9.84 -9.72
C THR A 118 1.79 8.71 -8.82
N ALA A 119 2.08 7.53 -9.37
CA ALA A 119 2.66 6.42 -8.62
C ALA A 119 4.06 6.75 -8.07
N ALA A 120 4.87 7.51 -8.81
CA ALA A 120 6.18 7.97 -8.35
C ALA A 120 6.05 8.97 -7.20
N MET A 121 5.13 9.92 -7.27
CA MET A 121 4.84 10.84 -6.16
C MET A 121 4.36 10.10 -4.92
N ILE A 122 3.47 9.11 -5.09
CA ILE A 122 3.03 8.23 -3.98
C ILE A 122 4.25 7.48 -3.40
N CYS A 123 5.14 6.94 -4.24
CA CYS A 123 6.35 6.26 -3.79
C CYS A 123 7.23 7.18 -2.92
N ALA A 124 7.48 8.41 -3.37
CA ALA A 124 8.24 9.40 -2.61
C ALA A 124 7.55 9.82 -1.29
N ALA A 125 6.22 9.94 -1.29
CA ALA A 125 5.47 10.35 -0.12
C ALA A 125 5.45 9.30 1.01
N TYR A 126 5.78 8.04 0.70
CA TYR A 126 5.91 6.94 1.66
C TYR A 126 7.37 6.59 2.00
N THR A 127 8.32 7.44 1.63
CA THR A 127 9.72 7.37 2.07
C THR A 127 10.05 8.47 3.07
N LYS A 128 11.28 8.46 3.59
CA LYS A 128 11.83 9.54 4.43
C LYS A 128 12.35 10.73 3.60
N SER A 129 11.80 10.93 2.40
CA SER A 129 12.19 12.05 1.54
C SER A 129 11.75 13.36 2.17
N VAL A 130 12.57 14.40 1.99
CA VAL A 130 12.31 15.72 2.54
C VAL A 130 11.18 16.35 1.75
N LEU A 131 10.18 16.88 2.45
CA LEU A 131 9.03 17.54 1.82
C LEU A 131 9.49 18.74 0.99
N ASN A 132 8.84 18.95 -0.16
CA ASN A 132 9.13 19.99 -1.14
C ASN A 132 10.48 19.83 -1.87
N GLU A 133 11.23 18.77 -1.61
CA GLU A 133 12.44 18.44 -2.36
C GLU A 133 12.18 17.39 -3.44
N THR A 134 13.05 17.42 -4.45
CA THR A 134 13.02 16.46 -5.56
C THR A 134 13.55 15.10 -5.12
N ALA A 135 12.73 14.06 -5.30
CA ALA A 135 13.09 12.66 -5.11
C ALA A 135 13.19 11.94 -6.45
N ASP A 136 14.27 11.19 -6.63
CA ASP A 136 14.49 10.37 -7.83
C ASP A 136 13.92 8.97 -7.61
N ILE A 137 12.89 8.63 -8.39
CA ILE A 137 12.20 7.34 -8.33
C ILE A 137 12.66 6.48 -9.51
N LYS A 138 13.16 5.29 -9.18
CA LYS A 138 13.49 4.25 -10.14
C LYS A 138 12.19 3.56 -10.59
N VAL A 139 11.97 3.54 -11.89
CA VAL A 139 10.80 2.94 -12.55
C VAL A 139 11.28 1.74 -13.37
N LYS A 140 10.87 0.54 -12.97
CA LYS A 140 11.23 -0.70 -13.64
C LYS A 140 10.02 -1.27 -14.39
N LYS A 141 10.10 -1.29 -15.72
CA LYS A 141 9.06 -1.78 -16.63
C LYS A 141 9.69 -2.81 -17.57
N LYS A 142 9.21 -4.05 -17.57
CA LYS A 142 9.81 -5.15 -18.35
C LYS A 142 11.30 -5.31 -18.04
N ARG A 143 12.16 -5.05 -19.04
CA ARG A 143 13.63 -5.08 -18.95
C ARG A 143 14.27 -3.69 -18.91
N ILE A 144 13.45 -2.63 -18.92
CA ILE A 144 13.88 -1.24 -18.95
C ILE A 144 13.82 -0.69 -17.52
N GLU A 145 14.84 0.06 -17.16
CA GLU A 145 14.93 0.81 -15.92
C GLU A 145 15.15 2.28 -16.24
N GLU A 146 14.26 3.12 -15.73
CA GLU A 146 14.27 4.58 -15.94
C GLU A 146 14.22 5.28 -14.59
N PHE A 147 14.57 6.57 -14.57
CA PHE A 147 14.47 7.42 -13.40
C PHE A 147 13.51 8.57 -13.70
N ILE A 148 12.62 8.84 -12.75
CA ILE A 148 11.72 9.99 -12.79
C ILE A 148 11.93 10.79 -11.52
N SER A 149 12.19 12.09 -11.69
CA SER A 149 12.29 13.04 -10.58
C SER A 149 10.91 13.63 -10.28
N VAL A 150 10.50 13.56 -9.02
CA VAL A 150 9.21 14.08 -8.55
C VAL A 150 9.39 14.93 -7.30
N ASN A 151 8.54 15.94 -7.10
CA ASN A 151 8.53 16.68 -5.85
C ASN A 151 7.89 15.82 -4.74
N THR A 152 8.55 15.76 -3.58
CA THR A 152 8.05 15.02 -2.42
C THR A 152 6.94 15.80 -1.72
N VAL A 153 5.74 15.24 -1.73
CA VAL A 153 4.59 15.76 -1.00
C VAL A 153 4.21 14.86 0.19
N LYS A 154 3.34 15.37 1.07
CA LYS A 154 2.82 14.56 2.18
C LYS A 154 1.95 13.43 1.66
N SER A 155 2.03 12.26 2.29
CA SER A 155 1.17 11.11 1.94
C SER A 155 -0.33 11.39 2.14
N SER A 156 -0.69 12.42 2.91
CA SER A 156 -2.07 12.88 3.09
C SER A 156 -2.73 13.35 1.79
N GLU A 157 -1.96 13.89 0.85
CA GLU A 157 -2.48 14.38 -0.44
C GLU A 157 -3.19 13.26 -1.22
N PHE A 158 -2.71 12.01 -1.09
CA PHE A 158 -3.23 10.86 -1.83
C PHE A 158 -4.38 10.13 -1.13
N LYS A 159 -4.89 10.66 -0.01
CA LYS A 159 -5.96 9.98 0.76
C LYS A 159 -7.24 9.80 -0.03
N HIS A 160 -7.58 10.77 -0.89
CA HIS A 160 -8.78 10.71 -1.73
C HIS A 160 -8.73 9.57 -2.76
N LEU A 161 -7.52 9.08 -3.10
CA LEU A 161 -7.32 7.95 -4.00
C LEU A 161 -7.26 6.61 -3.26
N MET A 162 -7.17 6.61 -1.93
CA MET A 162 -6.91 5.40 -1.16
C MET A 162 -8.19 4.56 -1.02
N ILE A 163 -8.08 3.27 -1.34
CA ILE A 163 -9.18 2.32 -1.14
C ILE A 163 -9.25 1.98 0.36
N SER A 164 -10.37 2.36 0.98
CA SER A 164 -10.60 2.31 2.43
C SER A 164 -9.62 3.18 3.24
N PRO A 165 -9.76 4.52 3.23
CA PRO A 165 -8.95 5.38 4.08
C PRO A 165 -9.17 5.07 5.57
N PRO A 166 -8.13 5.18 6.43
CA PRO A 166 -8.32 5.07 7.86
C PRO A 166 -9.27 6.20 8.32
N PRO A 167 -10.08 5.96 9.37
CA PRO A 167 -10.96 6.99 9.91
C PRO A 167 -10.15 8.23 10.32
N LEU A 168 -10.75 9.41 10.16
CA LEU A 168 -10.13 10.75 10.32
C LEU A 168 -9.41 11.00 11.67
N LYS A 169 -9.49 10.12 12.66
CA LYS A 169 -8.91 10.30 14.00
C LYS A 169 -7.43 9.90 14.13
N GLU A 170 -6.79 9.34 13.11
CA GLU A 170 -5.36 8.97 13.11
C GLU A 170 -4.51 9.90 12.20
N LEU A 171 -4.86 11.18 12.15
CA LEU A 171 -4.33 12.17 11.19
C LEU A 171 -3.13 13.00 11.69
N THR A 172 -2.56 12.69 12.85
CA THR A 172 -1.54 13.52 13.52
C THR A 172 -0.36 12.71 14.08
N ALA A 173 0.28 11.89 13.25
CA ALA A 173 1.60 11.33 13.56
C ALA A 173 2.47 11.27 12.31
#